data_AF-A0AAV0W2T1-F1
#
_entry.id   AF-A0AAV0W2T1-F1
#
_cell.length_a   1.000
_cell.length_b   1.000
_cell.length_c   1.000
_cell.angle_alpha   90.00
_cell.angle_beta   90.00
_cell.angle_gamma   90.00
#
_symmetry.space_group_name_H-M   'P 1'
#
loop_
_entity.id
_entity.type
_entity.pdbx_description
1 polymer ?
#
loop_
_entity_poly.entity_id
_entity_poly.type
_entity_poly.pdbx_seq_one_letter_code
_entity_poly.pdbx_strand_id
1 'polypeptide(L)'
;MSSSEILCFVRYFGLIVGELVPMETEIWKLYIVLRKIIDICCARVLQPECSHLLDALVSEHNRLYLYFSNCSLKPKYHILTHYGRLLLANGPISLTSSLRFESKHKVLKAFANAIPCRINLGYTLAHKLQLQMVNRFLNQTGITPDLLKVGSCKNLNTFDEFSTQLFNFLPIELKHVVTSAPWIELRGISYKPGMLVILEINLNNCIFGKIINIILGNSRTPYIVT
;
A
#
# COMPACT_ATOMS: atom_id res chain seq x y z
N MET A 1 -17.74 12.34 -10.14
CA MET A 1 -16.57 12.43 -9.25
C MET A 1 -15.78 11.13 -9.29
N SER A 2 -14.46 11.19 -9.42
CA SER A 2 -13.56 10.04 -9.31
C SER A 2 -13.49 9.52 -7.87
N SER A 3 -13.01 8.29 -7.64
CA SER A 3 -12.85 7.74 -6.29
C SER A 3 -11.95 8.60 -5.39
N SER A 4 -10.90 9.21 -5.97
CA SER A 4 -10.01 10.13 -5.26
C SER A 4 -10.70 11.43 -4.89
N GLU A 5 -11.55 11.97 -5.78
CA GLU A 5 -12.37 13.15 -5.49
C GLU A 5 -13.38 12.87 -4.38
N ILE A 6 -14.06 11.71 -4.41
CA ILE A 6 -15.01 11.30 -3.36
C ILE A 6 -14.29 11.13 -2.02
N LEU A 7 -13.13 10.47 -2.00
CA LEU A 7 -12.35 10.31 -0.77
C LEU A 7 -11.89 11.66 -0.20
N CYS A 8 -11.44 12.57 -1.07
CA CYS A 8 -11.08 13.93 -0.69
C CYS A 8 -12.29 14.66 -0.10
N PHE A 9 -13.41 14.66 -0.82
CA PHE A 9 -14.66 15.27 -0.37
C PHE A 9 -15.07 14.72 1.00
N VAL A 10 -15.14 13.40 1.19
CA VAL A 10 -15.56 12.81 2.47
C VAL A 10 -14.64 13.21 3.63
N ARG A 11 -13.33 13.34 3.40
CA ARG A 11 -12.37 13.75 4.44
C ARG A 11 -12.54 15.21 4.85
N TYR A 12 -12.78 16.09 3.88
CA TYR A 12 -12.86 17.53 4.10
C TYR A 12 -14.31 18.02 4.29
N PHE A 13 -15.32 17.20 4.05
CA PHE A 13 -16.72 17.61 4.15
C PHE A 13 -17.07 18.16 5.54
N GLY A 14 -16.61 17.49 6.60
CA GLY A 14 -16.76 17.99 7.96
C GLY A 14 -16.05 19.33 8.23
N LEU A 15 -15.02 19.69 7.47
CA LEU A 15 -14.38 21.01 7.56
C LEU A 15 -15.11 22.07 6.74
N ILE A 16 -15.74 21.68 5.62
CA ILE A 16 -16.45 22.60 4.71
C ILE A 16 -17.79 23.03 5.30
N VAL A 17 -18.54 22.11 5.90
CA VAL A 17 -19.91 22.38 6.38
C VAL A 17 -20.09 22.20 7.88
N GLY A 18 -19.05 21.79 8.61
CA GLY A 18 -19.17 21.42 10.03
C GLY A 18 -19.70 22.52 10.93
N GLU A 19 -19.37 23.78 10.64
CA GLU A 19 -19.88 24.95 11.38
C GLU A 19 -21.38 25.20 11.15
N LEU A 20 -21.92 24.73 10.03
CA LEU A 20 -23.34 24.88 9.65
C LEU A 20 -24.21 23.77 10.22
N VAL A 21 -23.62 22.72 10.80
CA VAL A 21 -24.35 21.56 11.31
C VAL A 21 -24.64 21.74 12.81
N PRO A 22 -25.91 21.69 13.25
CA PRO A 22 -26.24 21.75 14.67
C PRO A 22 -25.62 20.59 15.45
N MET A 23 -25.08 20.88 16.64
CA MET A 23 -24.32 19.93 17.47
C MET A 23 -25.06 18.63 17.80
N GLU A 24 -26.38 18.69 17.96
CA GLU A 24 -27.22 17.54 18.39
C GLU A 24 -27.81 16.74 17.21
N THR A 25 -27.30 16.94 16.00
CA THR A 25 -27.87 16.27 14.82
C THR A 25 -27.41 14.81 14.74
N GLU A 26 -28.29 13.86 15.08
CA GLU A 26 -28.00 12.42 14.98
C GLU A 26 -27.68 11.95 13.54
N ILE A 27 -28.19 12.63 12.51
CA ILE A 27 -27.79 12.39 11.11
C ILE A 27 -26.31 12.71 10.88
N TRP A 28 -25.75 13.69 11.57
CA TRP A 28 -24.33 14.01 11.47
C TRP A 28 -23.46 12.89 12.05
N LYS A 29 -23.95 12.23 13.10
CA LYS A 29 -23.32 11.04 13.67
C LYS A 29 -23.15 9.93 12.64
N LEU A 30 -24.14 9.71 11.77
CA LEU A 30 -24.03 8.75 10.66
C LEU A 30 -22.83 9.04 9.74
N TYR A 31 -22.63 10.32 9.39
CA TYR A 31 -21.49 10.76 8.58
C TYR A 31 -20.16 10.61 9.33
N ILE A 32 -20.09 11.00 10.61
CA ILE A 32 -18.87 10.86 11.43
C ILE A 32 -18.44 9.40 11.51
N VAL A 33 -19.37 8.48 11.77
CA VAL A 33 -19.07 7.04 11.85
C VAL A 33 -18.61 6.52 10.49
N LEU A 34 -19.27 6.92 9.39
CA LEU A 34 -18.84 6.56 8.03
C LEU A 34 -17.41 7.05 7.74
N ARG A 35 -17.08 8.28 8.14
CA ARG A 35 -15.73 8.83 7.99
C ARG A 35 -14.70 7.99 8.74
N LYS A 36 -14.97 7.62 10.00
CA LYS A 36 -14.08 6.76 10.79
C LYS A 36 -13.85 5.40 10.12
N ILE A 37 -14.90 4.78 9.58
CA ILE A 37 -14.79 3.52 8.82
C ILE A 37 -13.87 3.71 7.61
N ILE A 38 -14.06 4.78 6.84
CA ILE A 38 -13.25 5.08 5.66
C ILE A 38 -11.79 5.32 6.04
N ASP A 39 -11.53 6.02 7.15
CA ASP A 39 -10.17 6.29 7.62
C ASP A 39 -9.42 4.98 7.98
N ILE A 40 -10.09 4.04 8.68
CA ILE A 40 -9.53 2.70 8.94
C ILE A 40 -9.32 1.94 7.63
N CYS A 41 -10.33 1.87 6.75
CA CYS A 41 -10.23 1.14 5.47
C CYS A 41 -9.10 1.68 4.56
N CYS A 42 -8.80 2.98 4.63
CA CYS A 42 -7.78 3.63 3.81
C CYS A 42 -6.38 3.61 4.45
N ALA A 43 -6.25 3.18 5.71
CA ALA A 43 -4.96 3.09 6.38
C ALA A 43 -4.10 1.98 5.77
N ARG A 44 -2.78 2.23 5.68
CA ARG A 44 -1.81 1.24 5.17
C ARG A 44 -1.15 0.42 6.27
N VAL A 45 -1.18 0.91 7.50
CA VAL A 45 -0.59 0.26 8.67
C VAL A 45 -1.66 0.31 9.76
N LEU A 46 -2.04 -0.85 10.26
CA LEU A 46 -3.09 -1.03 11.25
C LEU A 46 -2.63 -2.07 12.26
N GLN A 47 -3.10 -1.92 13.50
CA GLN A 47 -2.93 -2.94 14.51
C GLN A 47 -4.07 -3.97 14.38
N PRO A 48 -3.87 -5.24 14.79
CA PRO A 48 -4.91 -6.27 14.72
C PRO A 48 -6.20 -5.86 15.45
N GLU A 49 -6.08 -5.14 16.56
CA GLU A 49 -7.21 -4.68 17.39
C GLU A 49 -8.12 -3.70 16.65
N CYS A 50 -7.63 -3.06 15.58
CA CYS A 50 -8.45 -2.23 14.70
C CYS A 50 -9.58 -3.02 14.02
N SER A 51 -9.51 -4.36 13.95
CA SER A 51 -10.62 -5.20 13.48
C SER A 51 -11.86 -5.03 14.35
N HIS A 52 -11.71 -5.10 15.67
CA HIS A 52 -12.82 -4.97 16.61
C HIS A 52 -13.43 -3.57 16.57
N LEU A 53 -12.57 -2.55 16.46
CA LEU A 53 -13.02 -1.17 16.30
C LEU A 53 -13.81 -0.99 14.99
N LEU A 54 -13.34 -1.59 13.89
CA LEU A 54 -14.02 -1.52 12.60
C LEU A 54 -15.40 -2.19 12.67
N ASP A 55 -15.50 -3.37 13.28
CA ASP A 55 -16.78 -4.08 13.41
C ASP A 55 -17.78 -3.29 14.27
N ALA A 56 -17.32 -2.68 15.36
CA ALA A 56 -18.14 -1.81 16.20
C ALA A 56 -18.66 -0.58 15.43
N LEU A 57 -17.79 0.10 14.69
CA LEU A 57 -18.15 1.26 13.87
C LEU A 57 -19.11 0.88 12.74
N VAL A 58 -18.90 -0.24 12.07
CA VAL A 58 -19.80 -0.73 11.00
C VAL A 58 -21.17 -1.07 11.56
N SER A 59 -21.24 -1.73 12.72
CA SER A 59 -22.50 -2.03 13.40
C SER A 59 -23.27 -0.76 13.76
N GLU A 60 -22.59 0.23 14.35
CA GLU A 60 -23.18 1.53 14.66
C GLU A 60 -23.67 2.26 13.40
N HIS A 61 -22.86 2.28 12.35
CA HIS A 61 -23.22 2.90 11.07
C HIS A 61 -24.46 2.25 10.46
N ASN A 62 -24.50 0.92 10.40
CA ASN A 62 -25.60 0.17 9.82
C ASN A 62 -26.90 0.38 10.62
N ARG A 63 -26.82 0.42 11.96
CA ARG A 63 -27.96 0.74 12.83
C ARG A 63 -28.53 2.13 12.53
N LEU A 64 -27.67 3.15 12.48
CA LEU A 64 -28.08 4.53 12.16
C LEU A 64 -28.63 4.63 10.73
N TYR A 65 -28.02 3.94 9.77
CA TYR A 65 -28.47 3.94 8.38
C TYR A 65 -29.88 3.35 8.24
N LEU A 66 -30.16 2.21 8.89
CA LEU A 66 -31.50 1.60 8.88
C LEU A 66 -32.52 2.53 9.53
N TYR A 67 -32.17 3.14 10.66
CA TYR A 67 -33.03 4.08 11.38
C TYR A 67 -33.41 5.31 10.54
N PHE A 68 -32.45 5.95 9.86
CA PHE A 68 -32.72 7.17 9.09
C PHE A 68 -33.28 6.92 7.69
N SER A 69 -32.86 5.84 7.03
CA SER A 69 -33.28 5.58 5.65
C SER A 69 -34.62 4.85 5.54
N ASN A 70 -35.06 4.14 6.60
CA ASN A 70 -36.21 3.23 6.56
C ASN A 70 -36.14 2.23 5.38
N CYS A 71 -34.93 1.93 4.91
CA CYS A 71 -34.66 1.08 3.76
C CYS A 71 -33.84 -0.14 4.19
N SER A 72 -33.81 -1.16 3.33
CA SER A 72 -32.90 -2.29 3.51
C SER A 72 -31.43 -1.87 3.38
N LEU A 73 -30.56 -2.68 4.00
CA LEU A 73 -29.13 -2.47 3.96
C LEU A 73 -28.61 -2.68 2.53
N LYS A 74 -27.93 -1.67 1.97
CA LYS A 74 -27.33 -1.80 0.63
C LYS A 74 -26.21 -2.87 0.67
N PRO A 75 -25.98 -3.61 -0.44
CA PRO A 75 -24.94 -4.63 -0.51
C PRO A 75 -23.56 -4.17 -0.03
N LYS A 76 -23.16 -2.93 -0.34
CA LYS A 76 -21.90 -2.34 0.13
C LYS A 76 -21.77 -2.29 1.65
N TYR A 77 -22.85 -2.01 2.37
CA TYR A 77 -22.86 -1.93 3.82
C TYR A 77 -22.96 -3.31 4.46
N HIS A 78 -23.58 -4.27 3.78
CA HIS A 78 -23.52 -5.67 4.18
C HIS A 78 -22.10 -6.23 4.04
N ILE A 79 -21.43 -5.99 2.91
CA ILE A 79 -20.05 -6.42 2.67
C ILE A 79 -19.08 -5.84 3.71
N LEU A 80 -19.29 -4.60 4.14
CA LEU A 80 -18.49 -3.96 5.20
C LEU A 80 -18.50 -4.74 6.53
N THR A 81 -19.54 -5.53 6.82
CA THR A 81 -19.59 -6.36 8.05
C THR A 81 -18.53 -7.47 8.06
N HIS A 82 -17.98 -7.82 6.90
CA HIS A 82 -16.91 -8.81 6.79
C HIS A 82 -15.51 -8.21 6.86
N TYR A 83 -15.39 -6.87 6.90
CA TYR A 83 -14.10 -6.21 6.79
C TYR A 83 -13.21 -6.43 8.02
N GLY A 84 -13.75 -6.56 9.24
CA GLY A 84 -12.95 -6.91 10.41
C GLY A 84 -12.22 -8.25 10.25
N ARG A 85 -12.95 -9.29 9.81
CA ARG A 85 -12.36 -10.61 9.51
C ARG A 85 -11.33 -10.54 8.37
N LEU A 86 -11.62 -9.78 7.30
CA LEU A 86 -10.69 -9.61 6.18
C LEU A 86 -9.41 -8.88 6.61
N LEU A 87 -9.52 -7.91 7.53
CA LEU A 87 -8.36 -7.19 8.07
C LEU A 87 -7.43 -8.13 8.84
N LEU A 88 -7.97 -9.06 9.63
CA LEU A 88 -7.16 -10.05 10.35
C LEU A 88 -6.52 -11.08 9.41
N ALA A 89 -7.24 -11.53 8.39
CA ALA A 89 -6.75 -12.54 7.47
C ALA A 89 -5.73 -12.00 6.45
N ASN A 90 -5.98 -10.83 5.88
CA ASN A 90 -5.22 -10.30 4.75
C ASN A 90 -4.37 -9.06 5.11
N GLY A 91 -4.54 -8.51 6.31
CA GLY A 91 -3.96 -7.23 6.69
C GLY A 91 -4.72 -6.03 6.10
N PRO A 92 -4.08 -4.85 6.03
CA PRO A 92 -4.73 -3.60 5.64
C PRO A 92 -5.42 -3.64 4.27
N ILE A 93 -6.73 -3.38 4.25
CA ILE A 93 -7.61 -3.47 3.06
C ILE A 93 -7.16 -2.53 1.93
N SER A 94 -6.52 -1.41 2.26
CA SER A 94 -6.00 -0.46 1.28
C SER A 94 -4.95 -1.09 0.35
N LEU A 95 -4.21 -2.10 0.83
CA LEU A 95 -3.15 -2.79 0.07
C LEU A 95 -3.72 -3.81 -0.92
N THR A 96 -4.92 -4.34 -0.67
CA THR A 96 -5.63 -5.28 -1.57
C THR A 96 -6.60 -4.56 -2.52
N SER A 97 -6.58 -3.22 -2.55
CA SER A 97 -7.51 -2.43 -3.35
C SER A 97 -7.17 -2.42 -4.85
N SER A 98 -8.20 -2.46 -5.70
CA SER A 98 -8.08 -2.34 -7.15
C SER A 98 -7.96 -0.91 -7.68
N LEU A 99 -7.97 0.11 -6.80
CA LEU A 99 -7.90 1.53 -7.19
C LEU A 99 -6.70 1.86 -8.09
N ARG A 100 -5.56 1.18 -7.89
CA ARG A 100 -4.36 1.37 -8.73
C ARG A 100 -4.53 0.81 -10.14
N PHE A 101 -5.20 -0.33 -10.28
CA PHE A 101 -5.51 -0.90 -11.59
C PHE A 101 -6.48 0.00 -12.34
N GLU A 102 -7.51 0.52 -11.67
CA GLU A 102 -8.45 1.47 -12.27
C GLU A 102 -7.78 2.79 -12.70
N SER A 103 -6.83 3.28 -11.91
CA SER A 103 -6.05 4.47 -12.26
C SER A 103 -5.27 4.28 -13.56
N LYS A 104 -4.76 3.08 -13.85
CA LYS A 104 -4.04 2.77 -15.09
C LYS A 104 -4.94 2.89 -16.33
N HIS A 105 -6.24 2.63 -16.21
CA HIS A 105 -7.19 2.79 -17.32
C HIS A 105 -7.29 4.24 -17.82
N LYS A 106 -7.02 5.24 -16.98
CA LYS A 106 -7.02 6.66 -17.40
C LYS A 106 -6.05 6.91 -18.56
N VAL A 107 -4.87 6.30 -18.52
CA VAL A 107 -3.84 6.44 -19.57
C VAL A 107 -4.33 5.81 -20.88
N LEU A 108 -4.93 4.63 -20.80
CA LEU A 108 -5.47 3.93 -21.96
C LEU A 108 -6.63 4.71 -22.61
N LYS A 109 -7.55 5.25 -21.80
CA LYS A 109 -8.66 6.08 -22.29
C LYS A 109 -8.13 7.35 -22.98
N ALA A 110 -7.11 7.98 -22.43
CA ALA A 110 -6.48 9.16 -23.06
C ALA A 110 -5.91 8.82 -24.45
N PHE A 111 -5.25 7.67 -24.59
CA PHE A 111 -4.77 7.21 -25.90
C PHE A 111 -5.89 6.89 -26.87
N ALA A 112 -6.93 6.18 -26.42
CA ALA A 112 -8.07 5.83 -27.26
C ALA A 112 -8.78 7.09 -27.79
N ASN A 113 -8.93 8.11 -26.96
CA ASN A 113 -9.57 9.37 -27.34
C ASN A 113 -8.72 10.20 -28.31
N ALA A 114 -7.39 10.20 -28.14
CA ALA A 114 -6.48 10.99 -28.98
C ALA A 114 -6.27 10.42 -30.38
N ILE A 115 -6.37 9.10 -30.54
CA ILE A 115 -6.18 8.44 -31.83
C ILE A 115 -7.51 8.55 -32.60
N PRO A 116 -7.52 8.91 -33.90
CA PRO A 116 -8.75 8.94 -34.69
C PRO A 116 -9.08 7.56 -35.30
N CYS A 117 -8.07 6.75 -35.62
CA CYS A 117 -8.26 5.40 -36.16
C CYS A 117 -8.79 4.44 -35.08
N ARG A 118 -9.83 3.66 -35.42
CA ARG A 118 -10.45 2.66 -34.53
C ARG A 118 -10.21 1.21 -34.96
N ILE A 119 -9.54 1.01 -36.10
CA ILE A 119 -9.19 -0.33 -36.59
C ILE A 119 -8.19 -0.94 -35.60
N ASN A 120 -8.52 -2.11 -35.06
CA ASN A 120 -7.68 -2.85 -34.11
C ASN A 120 -7.16 -1.98 -32.94
N LEU A 121 -8.08 -1.25 -32.29
CA LEU A 121 -7.74 -0.35 -31.17
C LEU A 121 -6.96 -1.06 -30.05
N GLY A 122 -7.30 -2.32 -29.72
CA GLY A 122 -6.58 -3.11 -28.72
C GLY A 122 -5.10 -3.29 -29.03
N TYR A 123 -4.77 -3.62 -30.28
CA TYR A 123 -3.38 -3.73 -30.76
C TYR A 123 -2.65 -2.38 -30.62
N THR A 124 -3.30 -1.30 -31.06
CA THR A 124 -2.73 0.05 -31.00
C THR A 124 -2.43 0.49 -29.56
N LEU A 125 -3.36 0.22 -28.64
CA LEU A 125 -3.19 0.53 -27.21
C LEU A 125 -2.07 -0.30 -26.58
N ALA A 126 -2.00 -1.61 -26.89
CA ALA A 126 -0.94 -2.49 -26.42
C ALA A 126 0.44 -2.03 -26.89
N HIS A 127 0.57 -1.70 -28.18
CA HIS A 127 1.81 -1.18 -28.75
C HIS A 127 2.25 0.13 -28.09
N LYS A 128 1.32 1.07 -27.84
CA LYS A 128 1.64 2.30 -27.10
C LYS A 128 2.11 2.05 -25.67
N LEU A 129 1.50 1.09 -24.96
CA LEU A 129 1.95 0.71 -23.63
C LEU A 129 3.37 0.13 -23.64
N GLN A 130 3.69 -0.71 -24.63
CA GLN A 130 5.04 -1.26 -24.82
C GLN A 130 6.06 -0.14 -25.08
N LEU A 131 5.75 0.80 -25.97
CA LEU A 131 6.63 1.95 -26.23
C LEU A 131 6.83 2.82 -24.97
N GLN A 132 5.77 3.06 -24.18
CA GLN A 132 5.91 3.76 -22.91
C GLN A 132 6.83 3.01 -21.93
N MET A 133 6.77 1.68 -21.91
CA MET A 133 7.62 0.84 -21.07
C MET A 133 9.08 0.90 -21.52
N VAL A 134 9.35 0.78 -22.83
CA VAL A 134 10.70 0.93 -23.39
C VAL A 134 11.29 2.29 -23.04
N ASN A 135 10.53 3.37 -23.23
CA ASN A 135 10.98 4.71 -22.88
C ASN A 135 11.32 4.85 -21.38
N ARG A 136 10.56 4.18 -20.50
CA ARG A 136 10.86 4.17 -19.06
C ARG A 136 12.18 3.46 -18.74
N PHE A 137 12.45 2.35 -19.42
CA PHE A 137 13.71 1.61 -19.24
C PHE A 137 14.91 2.39 -19.75
N LEU A 138 14.82 2.96 -20.95
CA LEU A 138 15.92 3.74 -21.53
C LEU A 138 16.28 4.96 -20.68
N ASN A 139 15.28 5.66 -20.15
CA ASN A 139 15.48 6.82 -19.29
C ASN A 139 15.62 6.49 -17.80
N GLN A 140 15.55 5.22 -17.41
CA GLN A 140 15.52 4.72 -16.03
C GLN A 140 14.47 5.39 -15.11
N THR A 141 13.46 6.04 -15.70
CA THR A 141 12.45 6.82 -14.95
C THR A 141 11.57 5.92 -14.08
N GLY A 142 11.61 6.15 -12.76
CA GLY A 142 10.85 5.36 -11.78
C GLY A 142 11.43 3.98 -11.49
N ILE A 143 12.64 3.69 -11.98
CA ILE A 143 13.36 2.42 -11.78
C ILE A 143 14.65 2.66 -10.99
N THR A 144 15.16 3.89 -10.95
CA THR A 144 16.37 4.25 -10.22
C THR A 144 16.31 3.89 -8.73
N PRO A 145 17.44 3.46 -8.13
CA PRO A 145 17.56 3.14 -6.71
C PRO A 145 17.48 4.37 -5.79
N ASP A 146 17.36 5.59 -6.33
CA ASP A 146 17.29 6.86 -5.57
C ASP A 146 16.10 6.98 -4.62
N LEU A 147 15.17 6.02 -4.62
CA LEU A 147 14.09 5.92 -3.63
C LEU A 147 14.52 5.21 -2.34
N LEU A 148 15.78 4.77 -2.23
CA LEU A 148 16.31 4.20 -1.00
C LEU A 148 16.48 5.30 0.05
N LYS A 149 15.62 5.31 1.07
CA LYS A 149 15.86 6.09 2.29
C LYS A 149 16.45 5.17 3.34
N VAL A 150 17.47 5.65 4.02
CA VAL A 150 18.20 4.88 5.03
C VAL A 150 18.19 5.64 6.35
N GLY A 151 18.03 4.91 7.45
CA GLY A 151 18.22 5.45 8.78
C GLY A 151 19.68 5.81 9.09
N SER A 152 19.95 6.29 10.31
CA SER A 152 21.34 6.55 10.75
C SER A 152 22.14 5.25 10.75
N CYS A 153 23.17 5.23 9.93
CA CYS A 153 23.98 4.08 9.60
C CYS A 153 25.14 3.88 10.58
N LYS A 154 25.48 2.62 10.89
CA LYS A 154 26.69 2.26 11.63
C LYS A 154 27.66 1.49 10.72
N ASN A 155 28.93 1.88 10.74
CA ASN A 155 29.97 1.13 10.03
C ASN A 155 30.26 -0.16 10.79
N LEU A 156 30.35 -1.25 10.04
CA LEU A 156 30.66 -2.58 10.53
C LEU A 156 31.82 -3.16 9.72
N ASN A 157 32.68 -3.90 10.41
CA ASN A 157 33.64 -4.77 9.77
C ASN A 157 32.99 -6.13 9.54
N THR A 158 32.91 -6.56 8.28
CA THR A 158 32.23 -7.80 7.87
C THR A 158 32.82 -9.06 8.53
N PHE A 159 34.07 -9.00 8.98
CA PHE A 159 34.76 -10.09 9.68
C PHE A 159 34.26 -10.34 11.10
N ASP A 160 33.70 -9.32 11.77
CA ASP A 160 33.30 -9.42 13.18
C ASP A 160 31.87 -9.97 13.36
N GLU A 161 31.00 -9.83 12.33
CA GLU A 161 29.59 -10.24 12.40
C GLU A 161 29.24 -11.53 11.64
N PHE A 162 29.99 -11.93 10.61
CA PHE A 162 29.67 -13.10 9.78
C PHE A 162 30.61 -14.27 10.04
N SER A 163 30.06 -15.49 10.12
CA SER A 163 30.90 -16.71 10.19
C SER A 163 31.78 -16.83 8.94
N THR A 164 33.00 -17.35 9.12
CA THR A 164 34.00 -17.51 8.05
C THR A 164 33.49 -18.31 6.84
N GLN A 165 32.49 -19.17 7.04
CA GLN A 165 31.83 -19.92 5.96
C GLN A 165 30.96 -19.04 5.05
N LEU A 166 30.24 -18.06 5.61
CA LEU A 166 29.38 -17.14 4.85
C LEU A 166 30.20 -16.10 4.08
N PHE A 167 31.35 -15.69 4.62
CA PHE A 167 32.22 -14.69 4.01
C PHE A 167 32.64 -15.04 2.58
N ASN A 168 32.84 -16.33 2.29
CA ASN A 168 33.23 -16.80 0.96
C ASN A 168 32.11 -16.68 -0.08
N PHE A 169 30.84 -16.75 0.34
CA PHE A 169 29.66 -16.64 -0.53
C PHE A 169 29.15 -15.20 -0.68
N LEU A 170 29.65 -14.25 0.11
CA LEU A 170 29.23 -12.86 0.01
C LEU A 170 29.72 -12.22 -1.30
N PRO A 171 28.89 -11.38 -1.96
CA PRO A 171 29.30 -10.50 -3.04
C PRO A 171 30.57 -9.72 -2.68
N ILE A 172 31.44 -9.48 -3.66
CA ILE A 172 32.71 -8.75 -3.48
C ILE A 172 32.49 -7.38 -2.82
N GLU A 173 31.38 -6.72 -3.13
CA GLU A 173 31.02 -5.42 -2.54
C GLU A 173 30.79 -5.46 -1.02
N LEU A 174 30.45 -6.62 -0.45
CA LEU A 174 30.21 -6.80 0.98
C LEU A 174 31.46 -7.26 1.75
N LYS A 175 32.57 -7.55 1.06
CA LYS A 175 33.83 -7.99 1.69
C LYS A 175 34.65 -6.84 2.28
N HIS A 176 34.25 -5.59 2.03
CA HIS A 176 34.84 -4.36 2.57
C HIS A 176 33.99 -3.78 3.71
N VAL A 177 34.29 -2.55 4.18
CA VAL A 177 33.50 -1.86 5.21
C VAL A 177 32.03 -1.81 4.77
N VAL A 178 31.18 -2.44 5.56
CA VAL A 178 29.74 -2.53 5.34
C VAL A 178 29.04 -1.54 6.26
N THR A 179 27.92 -0.98 5.81
CA THR A 179 27.09 -0.14 6.67
C THR A 179 25.84 -0.89 7.09
N SER A 180 25.62 -1.05 8.40
CA SER A 180 24.35 -1.55 8.92
C SER A 180 23.37 -0.42 9.11
N ALA A 181 22.15 -0.66 8.60
CA ALA A 181 21.04 0.27 8.72
C ALA A 181 19.98 -0.29 9.68
N PRO A 182 19.49 0.50 10.66
CA PRO A 182 18.42 0.07 11.56
C PRO A 182 17.09 -0.09 10.83
N TRP A 183 16.92 0.60 9.70
CA TRP A 183 15.78 0.46 8.81
C TRP A 183 16.12 1.03 7.43
N ILE A 184 15.45 0.51 6.40
CA ILE A 184 15.50 1.04 5.03
C ILE A 184 14.09 1.22 4.50
N GLU A 185 13.88 2.21 3.64
CA GLU A 185 12.65 2.35 2.85
C GLU A 185 13.02 2.11 1.38
N LEU A 186 12.55 0.99 0.83
CA LEU A 186 12.76 0.64 -0.57
C LEU A 186 11.42 0.76 -1.30
N ARG A 187 11.36 1.66 -2.30
CA ARG A 187 10.17 1.84 -3.16
C ARG A 187 8.87 2.11 -2.37
N GLY A 188 8.99 2.81 -1.24
CA GLY A 188 7.86 3.17 -0.37
C GLY A 188 7.45 2.09 0.63
N ILE A 189 8.19 0.98 0.72
CA ILE A 189 8.02 -0.07 1.73
C ILE A 189 9.17 0.04 2.73
N SER A 190 8.85 0.18 4.02
CA SER A 190 9.85 0.22 5.09
C SER A 190 10.14 -1.18 5.61
N TYR A 191 11.42 -1.51 5.71
CA TYR A 191 11.95 -2.76 6.25
C TYR A 191 12.73 -2.47 7.52
N LYS A 192 12.50 -3.31 8.54
CA LYS A 192 13.18 -3.24 9.84
C LYS A 192 13.57 -4.65 10.30
N PRO A 193 14.66 -4.79 11.07
CA PRO A 193 14.94 -6.01 11.81
C PRO A 193 13.70 -6.48 12.60
N GLY A 194 13.42 -7.77 12.54
CA GLY A 194 12.25 -8.40 13.16
C GLY A 194 11.04 -8.58 12.22
N MET A 195 11.00 -7.91 11.07
CA MET A 195 9.93 -8.11 10.08
C MET A 195 10.07 -9.46 9.35
N LEU A 196 8.96 -10.01 8.88
CA LEU A 196 8.94 -11.19 8.03
C LEU A 196 8.92 -10.78 6.56
N VAL A 197 9.78 -11.41 5.77
CA VAL A 197 9.83 -11.24 4.31
C VAL A 197 9.62 -12.58 3.64
N ILE A 198 9.06 -12.55 2.44
CA ILE A 198 8.85 -13.76 1.64
C ILE A 198 10.15 -14.03 0.88
N LEU A 199 10.75 -15.19 1.13
CA LEU A 199 11.97 -15.64 0.43
C LEU A 199 11.62 -16.38 -0.85
N GLU A 200 10.60 -17.23 -0.79
CA GLU A 200 10.18 -18.06 -1.91
C GLU A 200 8.65 -18.20 -1.92
N ILE A 201 8.08 -18.10 -3.12
CA ILE A 201 6.65 -18.32 -3.36
C ILE A 201 6.53 -19.56 -4.23
N ASN A 202 6.04 -20.65 -3.65
CA ASN A 202 5.57 -21.81 -4.37
C ASN A 202 4.05 -21.74 -4.53
N LEU A 203 3.50 -22.44 -5.53
CA LEU A 203 2.06 -22.39 -5.89
C LEU A 203 1.12 -22.55 -4.67
N ASN A 204 1.53 -23.34 -3.66
CA ASN A 204 0.73 -23.61 -2.48
C ASN A 204 1.33 -23.07 -1.17
N ASN A 205 2.63 -22.73 -1.13
CA ASN A 205 3.34 -22.41 0.11
C ASN A 205 4.27 -21.20 -0.07
N CYS A 206 4.38 -20.37 0.96
CA CYS A 206 5.36 -19.29 1.03
C CYS A 206 6.39 -19.61 2.12
N ILE A 207 7.67 -19.47 1.80
CA ILE A 207 8.75 -19.54 2.79
C ILE A 207 9.02 -18.12 3.28
N PHE A 208 8.93 -17.93 4.60
CA PHE A 208 9.17 -16.66 5.25
C PHE A 208 10.53 -16.66 5.95
N GLY A 209 11.28 -15.58 5.79
CA GLY A 209 12.50 -15.28 6.53
C GLY A 209 12.28 -14.09 7.45
N LYS A 210 12.92 -14.10 8.63
CA LYS A 210 12.82 -12.98 9.58
C LYS A 210 14.05 -12.10 9.41
N ILE A 211 13.89 -10.82 9.11
CA ILE A 211 15.01 -9.91 8.96
C ILE A 211 15.81 -9.85 10.27
N ILE A 212 17.07 -10.27 10.22
CA ILE A 212 18.02 -10.19 11.34
C ILE A 212 18.77 -8.86 11.23
N ASN A 213 19.48 -8.66 10.12
CA ASN A 213 20.28 -7.47 9.86
C ASN A 213 20.04 -6.93 8.45
N ILE A 214 20.22 -5.63 8.28
CA ILE A 214 20.12 -4.95 6.98
C ILE A 214 21.45 -4.27 6.71
N ILE A 215 22.02 -4.59 5.55
CA ILE A 215 23.39 -4.28 5.15
C ILE A 215 23.35 -3.45 3.88
N LEU A 216 24.18 -2.42 3.82
CA LEU A 216 24.37 -1.59 2.64
C LEU A 216 25.83 -1.70 2.18
N GLY A 217 25.98 -2.08 0.92
CA GLY A 217 27.26 -2.02 0.21
C GLY A 217 27.56 -0.62 -0.31
N ASN A 218 28.76 -0.43 -0.85
CA ASN A 218 29.22 0.84 -1.43
C ASN A 218 28.35 1.34 -2.59
N SER A 219 27.70 0.41 -3.31
CA SER A 219 26.76 0.71 -4.39
C SER A 219 25.38 1.21 -3.90
N ARG A 220 25.18 1.39 -2.59
CA ARG A 220 23.88 1.68 -1.93
C ARG A 220 22.80 0.64 -2.25
N THR A 221 23.20 -0.57 -2.63
CA THR A 221 22.27 -1.69 -2.76
C THR A 221 22.01 -2.28 -1.37
N PRO A 222 20.73 -2.40 -0.95
CA PRO A 222 20.40 -3.01 0.34
C PRO A 222 20.39 -4.54 0.23
N TYR A 223 21.09 -5.19 1.15
CA TYR A 223 21.07 -6.62 1.38
C TYR A 223 20.35 -6.91 2.69
N ILE A 224 19.30 -7.73 2.62
CA ILE A 224 18.51 -8.12 3.79
C ILE A 224 18.98 -9.51 4.21
N VAL A 225 19.49 -9.63 5.43
CA VAL A 225 19.88 -10.90 6.03
C VAL A 225 18.68 -11.43 6.82
N THR A 226 18.23 -12.64 6.49
CA THR A 226 16.99 -13.26 6.98
C THR A 226 17.22 -14.62 7.59
#